data_AF-A0A2E8HKF5-F1
#
_entry.id   AF-A0A2E8HKF5-F1
#
_cell.length_a   1.000
_cell.length_b   1.000
_cell.length_c   1.000
_cell.angle_alpha   90.00
_cell.angle_beta   90.00
_cell.angle_gamma   90.00
#
_symmetry.space_group_name_H-M   'P 1'
#
loop_
_entity.id
_entity.type
_entity.pdbx_description
1 polymer ?
#
loop_
_entity_poly.entity_id
_entity_poly.type
_entity_poly.pdbx_seq_one_letter_code
_entity_poly.pdbx_strand_id
1 'polypeptide(L)'
;MMTQQSNQQDAPILLPDGTRFQHWQDETEYKRAYYVDQQHPGAADDNPGTEEAPLLTIQAAAEVVEPGEKVLIKSGIYRELVQPRRGGTGADGMISYEAAPDAEAILRGSRVLSVTWDNTGTPNSVGVWTTELPVAFFEGDHPFALINTTDEDFELMRWARGSKGVVPHSLPRALVFQDGRRLTQLGTLHDLPRVPGTFWIDAEERKLYISPFDHRNPHTCQIEVTTQQFVFNPLVTGLGYIHVRGLTIEHAGNGFIRSGNGALATWGGHHWIIEDNTVRHINSVGIEIGGYTDERAEDQDREEIYEKRGDHLVRRNHVYDCGTGGIQGTVVPRGLVADNHIHHCGWQEVQSYQETAGIKILMLRDTVVQCNHIHHIRAASAIWIDFVNQNSRVCRNLLRDIASFNGAIFFEASNIPNMIDHNVIYNVSVGSGLYARDCDKLLIAHNLVINCDHAGVHMRKTESRDRVGVCKDNDVINNILVGCGVAFDYERMGNVSDHNILSGMGAGFSLDDWQKSGLDASSTSIDLDLTIDPEDQRLAWSSATDVPAVSRHELLEVDYFGRPYPGDEVPVGPFTEGLNTVCRRLRLTSNE
;
A
#
# COMPACT_ATOMS: atom_id res chain seq x y z
N MET A 1 -2.66 33.66 0.84
CA MET A 1 -3.61 34.01 1.91
C MET A 1 -3.70 32.82 2.85
N MET A 2 -3.59 33.01 4.16
CA MET A 2 -3.82 31.90 5.10
C MET A 2 -5.29 31.52 5.09
N THR A 3 -5.61 30.32 4.61
CA THR A 3 -6.94 29.73 4.73
C THR A 3 -7.15 29.32 6.19
N GLN A 4 -8.18 29.87 6.82
CA GLN A 4 -8.62 29.39 8.13
C GLN A 4 -9.17 27.97 7.95
N GLN A 5 -8.46 26.96 8.45
CA GLN A 5 -9.05 25.64 8.66
C GLN A 5 -10.20 25.82 9.66
N SER A 6 -11.40 25.42 9.27
CA SER A 6 -12.57 25.43 10.14
C SER A 6 -12.42 24.35 11.20
N ASN A 7 -12.37 24.76 12.48
CA ASN A 7 -12.45 23.86 13.63
C ASN A 7 -13.87 23.23 13.74
N GLN A 8 -14.23 22.35 12.81
CA GLN A 8 -15.06 21.21 13.19
C GLN A 8 -14.12 20.23 13.91
N GLN A 9 -14.38 20.00 15.19
CA GLN A 9 -13.75 18.88 15.89
C GLN A 9 -14.39 17.60 15.32
N ASP A 10 -13.64 16.92 14.46
CA ASP A 10 -14.02 15.58 14.01
C ASP A 10 -14.28 14.69 15.23
N ALA A 11 -15.34 13.89 15.16
CA ALA A 11 -15.67 12.99 16.25
C ALA A 11 -14.56 11.94 16.41
N PRO A 12 -14.22 11.56 17.66
CA PRO A 12 -13.04 10.77 17.95
C PRO A 12 -13.17 9.36 17.37
N ILE A 13 -12.11 8.89 16.70
CA ILE A 13 -12.00 7.48 16.32
C ILE A 13 -11.72 6.68 17.59
N LEU A 14 -12.59 5.73 17.91
CA LEU A 14 -12.39 4.80 19.01
C LEU A 14 -11.68 3.53 18.52
N LEU A 15 -10.76 3.03 19.34
CA LEU A 15 -10.11 1.74 19.13
C LEU A 15 -10.97 0.60 19.75
N PRO A 16 -10.70 -0.67 19.39
CA PRO A 16 -11.41 -1.84 19.92
C PRO A 16 -11.52 -1.96 21.46
N ASP A 17 -10.63 -1.32 22.23
CA ASP A 17 -10.67 -1.25 23.69
C ASP A 17 -11.45 -0.05 24.27
N GLY A 18 -12.06 0.77 23.41
CA GLY A 18 -12.80 1.97 23.78
C GLY A 18 -11.92 3.21 24.01
N THR A 19 -10.60 3.11 23.89
CA THR A 19 -9.72 4.29 23.94
C THR A 19 -9.88 5.13 22.67
N ARG A 20 -9.58 6.44 22.78
CA ARG A 20 -9.53 7.33 21.62
C ARG A 20 -8.20 7.16 20.93
N PHE A 21 -8.21 6.86 19.63
CA PHE A 21 -7.01 6.97 18.81
C PHE A 21 -6.52 8.42 18.85
N GLN A 22 -5.25 8.60 19.19
CA GLN A 22 -4.56 9.88 19.16
C GLN A 22 -3.41 9.80 18.19
N HIS A 23 -3.24 10.83 17.39
CA HIS A 23 -2.05 11.04 16.58
C HIS A 23 -1.51 12.45 16.83
N TRP A 24 -0.24 12.63 16.47
CA TRP A 24 0.48 13.90 16.57
C TRP A 24 0.52 14.60 15.20
N GLN A 25 1.34 15.65 15.08
CA GLN A 25 1.60 16.37 13.83
C GLN A 25 2.97 17.07 13.92
N ASP A 26 3.48 17.58 12.78
CA ASP A 26 4.66 18.46 12.77
C ASP A 26 4.32 19.80 13.44
N GLU A 27 5.06 20.16 14.48
CA GLU A 27 4.97 21.42 15.23
C GLU A 27 6.24 22.29 15.01
N THR A 28 7.11 21.90 14.08
CA THR A 28 8.44 22.50 13.89
C THR A 28 8.38 23.90 13.25
N GLU A 29 8.86 24.91 13.98
CA GLU A 29 9.22 26.21 13.39
C GLU A 29 10.60 26.12 12.72
N TYR A 30 10.62 25.70 11.45
CA TYR A 30 11.87 25.46 10.70
C TYR A 30 12.79 26.70 10.63
N LYS A 31 13.93 26.63 11.33
CA LYS A 31 14.88 27.75 11.52
C LYS A 31 15.77 28.03 10.30
N ARG A 32 15.93 27.05 9.41
CA ARG A 32 16.77 27.12 8.20
C ARG A 32 16.21 26.20 7.11
N ALA A 33 16.34 26.64 5.86
CA ALA A 33 16.16 25.81 4.67
C ALA A 33 17.50 25.65 3.93
N TYR A 34 17.79 24.44 3.46
CA TYR A 34 18.81 24.15 2.46
C TYR A 34 18.14 24.01 1.10
N TYR A 35 18.65 24.68 0.09
CA TYR A 35 18.14 24.61 -1.27
C TYR A 35 18.95 23.61 -2.07
N VAL A 36 18.26 22.70 -2.77
CA VAL A 36 18.85 21.76 -3.72
C VAL A 36 18.28 22.07 -5.10
N ASP A 37 19.16 22.34 -6.08
CA ASP A 37 18.76 22.70 -7.43
C ASP A 37 19.80 22.24 -8.46
N GLN A 38 19.61 21.04 -9.01
CA GLN A 38 20.53 20.51 -10.02
C GLN A 38 20.49 21.24 -11.38
N GLN A 39 19.53 22.16 -11.58
CA GLN A 39 19.40 22.95 -12.81
C GLN A 39 20.09 24.32 -12.68
N HIS A 40 20.35 24.78 -11.46
CA HIS A 40 21.03 26.04 -11.21
C HIS A 40 22.51 25.96 -11.64
N PRO A 41 23.01 26.89 -12.50
CA PRO A 41 24.34 26.78 -13.11
C PRO A 41 25.51 26.94 -12.14
N GLY A 42 25.24 27.39 -10.90
CA GLY A 42 26.21 27.48 -9.81
C GLY A 42 26.02 26.46 -8.69
N ALA A 43 25.19 25.42 -8.88
CA ALA A 43 24.98 24.39 -7.88
C ALA A 43 26.21 23.48 -7.70
N ALA A 44 26.56 23.19 -6.46
CA ALA A 44 27.69 22.34 -6.08
C ALA A 44 27.46 21.77 -4.68
N ASP A 45 27.95 20.56 -4.39
CA ASP A 45 27.74 19.90 -3.09
C ASP A 45 28.58 20.49 -1.93
N ASP A 46 29.53 21.39 -2.22
CA ASP A 46 30.30 22.17 -1.24
C ASP A 46 29.74 23.59 -1.01
N ASN A 47 28.63 23.95 -1.66
CA ASN A 47 27.92 25.20 -1.42
C ASN A 47 27.25 25.24 -0.02
N PRO A 48 26.95 26.44 0.51
CA PRO A 48 26.24 26.58 1.80
C PRO A 48 24.75 26.18 1.76
N GLY A 49 24.21 25.83 0.59
CA GLY A 49 22.81 25.47 0.40
C GLY A 49 21.83 26.65 0.54
N THR A 50 22.24 27.88 0.19
CA THR A 50 21.30 29.01 0.10
C THR A 50 20.62 29.03 -1.26
N GLU A 51 19.59 29.86 -1.45
CA GLU A 51 18.89 29.91 -2.74
C GLU A 51 19.77 30.45 -3.88
N GLU A 52 20.74 31.33 -3.57
CA GLU A 52 21.72 31.87 -4.51
C GLU A 52 22.93 30.93 -4.76
N ALA A 53 23.19 30.02 -3.82
CA ALA A 53 24.25 29.02 -3.88
C ALA A 53 23.71 27.67 -3.38
N PRO A 54 22.85 27.00 -4.18
CA PRO A 54 22.19 25.77 -3.79
C PRO A 54 23.15 24.57 -3.87
N LEU A 55 22.81 23.51 -3.14
CA LEU A 55 23.44 22.21 -3.25
C LEU A 55 23.05 21.54 -4.58
N LEU A 56 23.93 20.69 -5.11
CA LEU A 56 23.69 19.97 -6.36
C LEU A 56 22.82 18.73 -6.15
N THR A 57 23.07 17.99 -5.06
CA THR A 57 22.40 16.72 -4.72
C THR A 57 21.57 16.83 -3.44
N ILE A 58 20.55 15.98 -3.34
CA ILE A 58 19.73 15.85 -2.13
C ILE A 58 20.54 15.18 -1.02
N GLN A 59 21.43 14.25 -1.35
CA GLN A 59 22.33 13.59 -0.40
C GLN A 59 23.25 14.60 0.28
N ALA A 60 23.85 15.56 -0.45
CA ALA A 60 24.67 16.59 0.18
C ALA A 60 23.90 17.41 1.23
N ALA A 61 22.60 17.66 1.00
CA ALA A 61 21.73 18.28 2.01
C ALA A 61 21.45 17.32 3.19
N ALA A 62 21.21 16.04 2.93
CA ALA A 62 20.99 15.00 3.95
C ALA A 62 22.20 14.74 4.87
N GLU A 63 23.42 15.07 4.40
CA GLU A 63 24.64 15.05 5.21
C GLU A 63 24.68 16.18 6.25
N VAL A 64 24.20 17.38 5.91
CA VAL A 64 24.41 18.63 6.67
C VAL A 64 23.19 19.17 7.41
N VAL A 65 21.97 18.76 7.03
CA VAL A 65 20.72 19.23 7.66
C VAL A 65 20.63 18.78 9.13
N GLU A 66 20.31 19.71 10.03
CA GLU A 66 20.19 19.46 11.47
C GLU A 66 18.71 19.44 11.94
N PRO A 67 18.40 18.88 13.13
CA PRO A 67 17.06 18.94 13.72
C PRO A 67 16.48 20.35 13.78
N GLY A 68 15.23 20.52 13.36
CA GLY A 68 14.56 21.83 13.20
C GLY A 68 14.92 22.58 11.91
N GLU A 69 15.59 21.92 10.95
CA GLU A 69 15.92 22.46 9.63
C GLU A 69 15.27 21.61 8.52
N LYS A 70 15.19 22.16 7.31
CA LYS A 70 14.60 21.45 6.16
C LYS A 70 15.38 21.59 4.87
N VAL A 71 15.12 20.68 3.94
CA VAL A 71 15.65 20.67 2.57
C VAL A 71 14.49 21.01 1.62
N LEU A 72 14.66 22.05 0.81
CA LEU A 72 13.75 22.46 -0.25
C LEU A 72 14.35 22.09 -1.61
N ILE A 73 13.71 21.12 -2.27
CA ILE A 73 14.19 20.51 -3.50
C ILE A 73 13.48 21.17 -4.69
N LYS A 74 14.24 21.86 -5.54
CA LYS A 74 13.74 22.51 -6.76
C LYS A 74 13.48 21.48 -7.87
N SER A 75 12.73 21.87 -8.89
CA SER A 75 12.32 20.99 -9.99
C SER A 75 13.52 20.30 -10.68
N GLY A 76 13.45 18.99 -10.85
CA GLY A 76 14.57 18.22 -11.38
C GLY A 76 14.38 16.72 -11.31
N ILE A 77 15.24 15.99 -12.03
CA ILE A 77 15.33 14.52 -11.99
C ILE A 77 16.64 14.16 -11.31
N TYR A 78 16.56 14.00 -9.99
CA TYR A 78 17.66 13.66 -9.09
C TYR A 78 17.92 12.15 -9.15
N ARG A 79 19.13 11.77 -9.56
CA ARG A 79 19.50 10.38 -9.83
C ARG A 79 20.45 9.89 -8.76
N GLU A 80 19.90 9.65 -7.58
CA GLU A 80 20.63 9.39 -6.35
C GLU A 80 19.83 8.52 -5.39
N LEU A 81 20.53 7.94 -4.41
CA LEU A 81 19.93 7.30 -3.26
C LEU A 81 20.11 8.26 -2.08
N VAL A 82 19.01 8.77 -1.53
CA VAL A 82 19.02 9.67 -0.38
C VAL A 82 19.05 8.85 0.91
N GLN A 83 20.07 9.09 1.72
CA GLN A 83 20.37 8.40 2.96
C GLN A 83 20.54 9.41 4.11
N PRO A 84 19.45 9.81 4.79
CA PRO A 84 19.54 10.59 6.01
C PRO A 84 20.45 9.88 7.03
N ARG A 85 21.36 10.65 7.65
CA ARG A 85 22.23 10.16 8.74
C ARG A 85 21.71 10.43 10.14
N ARG A 86 20.76 11.35 10.26
CA ARG A 86 20.20 11.81 11.52
C ARG A 86 18.71 12.09 11.35
N GLY A 87 17.97 11.93 12.45
CA GLY A 87 16.56 12.28 12.54
C GLY A 87 16.37 13.59 13.31
N GLY A 88 15.13 14.06 13.41
CA GLY A 88 14.76 15.15 14.30
C GLY A 88 14.79 14.76 15.78
N THR A 89 14.49 15.72 16.66
CA THR A 89 14.55 15.56 18.12
C THR A 89 13.19 15.47 18.81
N GLY A 90 12.11 15.82 18.12
CA GLY A 90 10.75 15.94 18.65
C GLY A 90 9.77 16.37 17.56
N ALA A 91 8.48 16.45 17.89
CA ALA A 91 7.46 16.98 16.98
C ALA A 91 7.70 18.46 16.63
N ASP A 92 8.34 19.21 17.52
CA ASP A 92 8.77 20.61 17.38
C ASP A 92 10.19 20.78 16.80
N GLY A 93 10.84 19.67 16.44
CA GLY A 93 12.24 19.63 16.02
C GLY A 93 12.52 18.59 14.94
N MET A 94 11.60 18.43 13.99
CA MET A 94 11.72 17.49 12.87
C MET A 94 12.83 17.89 11.88
N ILE A 95 13.21 16.95 11.01
CA ILE A 95 13.96 17.23 9.77
C ILE A 95 13.04 16.97 8.59
N SER A 96 12.88 17.95 7.70
CA SER A 96 11.99 17.82 6.53
C SER A 96 12.74 17.79 5.20
N TYR A 97 12.28 16.94 4.28
CA TYR A 97 12.70 16.84 2.90
C TYR A 97 11.49 17.10 2.01
N GLU A 98 11.41 18.30 1.44
CA GLU A 98 10.21 18.81 0.76
C GLU A 98 10.53 19.17 -0.69
N ALA A 99 9.60 18.89 -1.60
CA ALA A 99 9.55 19.63 -2.85
C ALA A 99 9.32 21.12 -2.52
N ALA A 100 10.06 22.01 -3.19
CA ALA A 100 9.78 23.44 -3.11
C ALA A 100 8.35 23.73 -3.65
N PRO A 101 7.71 24.86 -3.27
CA PRO A 101 6.39 25.22 -3.79
C PRO A 101 6.34 25.19 -5.32
N ASP A 102 5.31 24.52 -5.85
CA ASP A 102 5.08 24.29 -7.28
C ASP A 102 6.19 23.51 -8.03
N ALA A 103 7.13 22.88 -7.32
CA ALA A 103 8.26 22.17 -7.94
C ALA A 103 7.99 20.68 -8.20
N GLU A 104 8.37 20.21 -9.39
CA GLU A 104 8.38 18.78 -9.74
C GLU A 104 9.73 18.16 -9.37
N ALA A 105 9.89 17.75 -8.11
CA ALA A 105 11.09 17.10 -7.59
C ALA A 105 10.98 15.57 -7.74
N ILE A 106 11.71 15.01 -8.72
CA ILE A 106 11.67 13.57 -9.06
C ILE A 106 12.98 12.91 -8.65
N LEU A 107 12.91 11.93 -7.75
CA LEU A 107 14.03 11.07 -7.35
C LEU A 107 13.94 9.74 -8.13
N ARG A 108 15.02 9.36 -8.82
CA ARG A 108 15.10 8.16 -9.67
C ARG A 108 16.18 7.17 -9.24
N GLY A 109 15.76 5.94 -8.99
CA GLY A 109 16.66 4.79 -8.88
C GLY A 109 17.30 4.35 -10.21
N SER A 110 16.90 4.95 -11.35
CA SER A 110 17.42 4.66 -12.69
C SER A 110 18.51 5.62 -13.19
N ARG A 111 19.29 5.14 -14.16
CA ARG A 111 20.22 5.94 -14.99
C ARG A 111 19.89 5.77 -16.46
N VAL A 112 20.21 6.77 -17.28
CA VAL A 112 20.14 6.69 -18.74
C VAL A 112 21.24 5.74 -19.22
N LEU A 113 20.88 4.75 -20.04
CA LEU A 113 21.81 3.76 -20.58
C LEU A 113 22.41 4.24 -21.91
N SER A 114 23.47 5.04 -21.81
CA SER A 114 24.21 5.59 -22.96
C SER A 114 25.19 4.56 -23.52
N VAL A 115 24.71 3.69 -24.41
CA VAL A 115 25.47 2.58 -25.03
C VAL A 115 25.20 2.47 -26.52
N THR A 116 26.09 1.76 -27.24
CA THR A 116 25.83 1.31 -28.61
C THR A 116 24.94 0.08 -28.59
N TRP A 117 23.91 0.04 -29.43
CA TRP A 117 23.05 -1.13 -29.60
C TRP A 117 23.40 -1.88 -30.88
N ASP A 118 23.47 -3.20 -30.81
CA ASP A 118 23.65 -4.09 -31.96
C ASP A 118 22.36 -4.87 -32.25
N ASN A 119 22.09 -5.11 -33.53
CA ASN A 119 21.01 -5.99 -34.01
C ASN A 119 21.49 -6.99 -35.09
N THR A 120 22.80 -7.17 -35.23
CA THR A 120 23.41 -8.01 -36.28
C THR A 120 23.64 -9.47 -35.85
N GLY A 121 23.69 -9.75 -34.54
CA GLY A 121 23.87 -11.10 -33.99
C GLY A 121 22.70 -11.64 -33.13
N THR A 122 21.61 -10.88 -32.97
CA THR A 122 20.41 -11.29 -32.22
C THR A 122 19.59 -12.33 -33.00
N PRO A 123 18.82 -13.22 -32.35
CA PRO A 123 18.31 -14.45 -33.00
C PRO A 123 17.32 -14.18 -34.15
N ASN A 124 17.86 -14.07 -35.37
CA ASN A 124 17.17 -13.92 -36.65
C ASN A 124 16.07 -12.84 -36.67
N SER A 125 16.20 -11.75 -35.90
CA SER A 125 15.19 -10.70 -35.77
C SER A 125 15.77 -9.29 -35.89
N VAL A 126 15.29 -8.55 -36.89
CA VAL A 126 15.64 -7.13 -37.09
C VAL A 126 15.08 -6.19 -36.01
N GLY A 127 14.14 -6.68 -35.19
CA GLY A 127 13.48 -5.91 -34.13
C GLY A 127 14.10 -6.07 -32.74
N VAL A 128 15.04 -7.01 -32.55
CA VAL A 128 15.71 -7.25 -31.27
C VAL A 128 17.09 -6.63 -31.28
N TRP A 129 17.34 -5.79 -30.28
CA TRP A 129 18.61 -5.10 -30.06
C TRP A 129 19.29 -5.65 -28.80
N THR A 130 20.61 -5.65 -28.78
CA THR A 130 21.43 -6.09 -27.66
C THR A 130 22.55 -5.11 -27.35
N THR A 131 23.01 -5.11 -26.11
CA THR A 131 24.17 -4.34 -25.66
C THR A 131 24.81 -5.02 -24.45
N GLU A 132 26.10 -4.80 -24.24
CA GLU A 132 26.78 -5.22 -23.00
C GLU A 132 26.47 -4.21 -21.89
N LEU A 133 26.07 -4.71 -20.73
CA LEU A 133 25.84 -3.88 -19.55
C LEU A 133 27.21 -3.43 -19.00
N PRO A 134 27.45 -2.12 -18.78
CA PRO A 134 28.76 -1.63 -18.36
C PRO A 134 29.17 -2.21 -16.99
N VAL A 135 30.46 -2.47 -16.78
CA VAL A 135 30.97 -3.13 -15.54
C VAL A 135 30.54 -2.42 -14.26
N ALA A 136 30.47 -1.08 -14.27
CA ALA A 136 30.01 -0.28 -13.14
C ALA A 136 28.54 -0.53 -12.74
N PHE A 137 27.74 -1.19 -13.59
CA PHE A 137 26.40 -1.66 -13.22
C PHE A 137 26.46 -2.93 -12.37
N PHE A 138 27.60 -3.63 -12.26
CA PHE A 138 27.79 -4.88 -11.52
C PHE A 138 28.63 -4.74 -10.24
N GLU A 139 28.92 -3.52 -9.80
CA GLU A 139 29.65 -3.28 -8.55
C GLU A 139 28.67 -3.06 -7.38
N GLY A 140 28.71 -3.94 -6.38
CA GLY A 140 27.83 -3.92 -5.21
C GLY A 140 26.48 -4.61 -5.41
N ASP A 141 25.51 -4.34 -4.52
CA ASP A 141 24.14 -4.86 -4.64
C ASP A 141 23.37 -4.07 -5.69
N HIS A 142 23.14 -4.68 -6.85
CA HIS A 142 22.52 -4.01 -8.00
C HIS A 142 21.38 -4.83 -8.63
N PRO A 143 20.36 -4.18 -9.24
CA PRO A 143 19.17 -4.89 -9.71
C PRO A 143 19.38 -5.92 -10.85
N PHE A 144 20.53 -5.92 -11.53
CA PHE A 144 20.78 -6.79 -12.69
C PHE A 144 21.39 -8.16 -12.34
N ALA A 145 22.05 -8.33 -11.19
CA ALA A 145 22.55 -9.65 -10.74
C ALA A 145 21.72 -10.24 -9.60
N LEU A 146 21.05 -9.41 -8.80
CA LEU A 146 20.14 -9.89 -7.76
C LEU A 146 18.79 -10.27 -8.36
N ILE A 147 18.39 -11.53 -8.16
CA ILE A 147 17.04 -12.01 -8.50
C ILE A 147 16.00 -11.52 -7.49
N ASN A 148 14.73 -11.53 -7.90
CA ASN A 148 13.63 -11.03 -7.09
C ASN A 148 13.55 -11.71 -5.71
N THR A 149 13.67 -13.03 -5.62
CA THR A 149 13.74 -13.74 -4.33
C THR A 149 14.98 -14.64 -4.29
N THR A 150 15.92 -14.31 -3.41
CA THR A 150 17.16 -15.07 -3.20
C THR A 150 16.90 -16.34 -2.38
N ASP A 151 17.91 -17.21 -2.32
CA ASP A 151 17.87 -18.39 -1.44
C ASP A 151 17.69 -18.01 0.04
N GLU A 152 18.33 -16.92 0.48
CA GLU A 152 18.24 -16.42 1.85
C GLU A 152 16.85 -15.86 2.17
N ASP A 153 16.23 -15.18 1.20
CA ASP A 153 14.84 -14.71 1.27
C ASP A 153 13.85 -15.89 1.45
N PHE A 154 14.07 -17.01 0.74
CA PHE A 154 13.24 -18.21 0.88
C PHE A 154 13.45 -18.99 2.19
N GLU A 155 14.60 -18.84 2.85
CA GLU A 155 14.81 -19.40 4.19
C GLU A 155 14.06 -18.60 5.25
N LEU A 156 14.03 -17.27 5.12
CA LEU A 156 13.20 -16.38 5.94
C LEU A 156 11.71 -16.66 5.72
N MET A 157 11.25 -16.55 4.48
CA MET A 157 9.86 -16.68 4.07
C MET A 157 9.57 -18.13 3.66
N ARG A 158 9.78 -19.06 4.60
CA ARG A 158 9.72 -20.52 4.38
C ARG A 158 8.42 -21.04 3.75
N TRP A 159 7.32 -20.29 3.84
CA TRP A 159 6.04 -20.59 3.18
C TRP A 159 6.09 -20.41 1.65
N ALA A 160 6.92 -19.49 1.16
CA ALA A 160 7.09 -19.18 -0.25
C ALA A 160 8.07 -20.12 -0.99
N ARG A 161 8.76 -21.05 -0.29
CA ARG A 161 9.75 -21.98 -0.88
C ARG A 161 9.27 -22.75 -2.12
N GLY A 162 7.96 -22.98 -2.26
CA GLY A 162 7.37 -23.60 -3.45
C GLY A 162 7.54 -22.79 -4.75
N SER A 163 7.81 -21.49 -4.65
CA SER A 163 8.05 -20.59 -5.80
C SER A 163 9.54 -20.46 -6.18
N LYS A 164 10.44 -21.19 -5.52
CA LYS A 164 11.89 -21.12 -5.81
C LYS A 164 12.19 -21.55 -7.24
N GLY A 165 12.92 -20.69 -7.98
CA GLY A 165 13.25 -20.91 -9.39
C GLY A 165 12.12 -20.55 -10.38
N VAL A 166 10.92 -20.24 -9.91
CA VAL A 166 9.75 -19.92 -10.74
C VAL A 166 9.77 -18.43 -11.13
N VAL A 167 9.40 -18.11 -12.37
CA VAL A 167 9.25 -16.72 -12.83
C VAL A 167 8.01 -16.09 -12.18
N PRO A 168 8.06 -14.84 -11.67
CA PRO A 168 9.19 -13.91 -11.73
C PRO A 168 10.17 -13.94 -10.54
N HIS A 169 10.02 -14.81 -9.53
CA HIS A 169 10.97 -14.89 -8.39
C HIS A 169 12.43 -15.12 -8.84
N SER A 170 12.64 -15.87 -9.92
CA SER A 170 13.97 -16.13 -10.51
C SER A 170 14.47 -15.08 -11.52
N LEU A 171 13.68 -14.05 -11.84
CA LEU A 171 14.13 -12.95 -12.69
C LEU A 171 15.00 -11.96 -11.88
N PRO A 172 16.02 -11.32 -12.49
CA PRO A 172 16.65 -10.12 -11.96
C PRO A 172 15.65 -9.04 -11.54
N ARG A 173 15.97 -8.25 -10.51
CA ARG A 173 15.15 -7.14 -9.97
C ARG A 173 15.07 -5.90 -10.89
N ALA A 174 15.78 -5.93 -12.01
CA ALA A 174 15.97 -4.77 -12.88
C ALA A 174 14.68 -4.38 -13.63
N LEU A 175 14.42 -3.08 -13.74
CA LEU A 175 13.44 -2.53 -14.68
C LEU A 175 14.16 -1.76 -15.79
N VAL A 176 13.57 -1.83 -16.99
CA VAL A 176 14.03 -1.12 -18.20
C VAL A 176 12.89 -0.23 -18.68
N PHE A 177 13.21 1.00 -19.09
CA PHE A 177 12.25 2.00 -19.55
C PHE A 177 12.66 2.56 -20.92
N GLN A 178 11.69 2.79 -21.80
CA GLN A 178 11.88 3.49 -23.08
C GLN A 178 10.99 4.74 -23.08
N ASP A 179 11.61 5.92 -23.17
CA ASP A 179 10.93 7.23 -23.10
C ASP A 179 9.97 7.31 -21.89
N GLY A 180 10.39 6.77 -20.74
CA GLY A 180 9.61 6.68 -19.49
C GLY A 180 8.64 5.49 -19.40
N ARG A 181 8.35 4.76 -20.48
CA ARG A 181 7.46 3.58 -20.46
C ARG A 181 8.23 2.33 -20.02
N ARG A 182 7.78 1.66 -18.95
CA ARG A 182 8.35 0.38 -18.48
C ARG A 182 8.19 -0.73 -19.52
N LEU A 183 9.27 -1.45 -19.83
CA LEU A 183 9.24 -2.69 -20.61
C LEU A 183 8.97 -3.89 -19.69
N THR A 184 8.35 -4.95 -20.21
CA THR A 184 8.11 -6.18 -19.46
C THR A 184 9.31 -7.13 -19.60
N GLN A 185 9.77 -7.67 -18.48
CA GLN A 185 10.83 -8.68 -18.48
C GLN A 185 10.28 -10.05 -18.88
N LEU A 186 10.99 -10.76 -19.76
CA LEU A 186 10.69 -12.14 -20.12
C LEU A 186 11.63 -13.10 -19.40
N GLY A 187 11.17 -14.34 -19.18
CA GLY A 187 12.02 -15.43 -18.68
C GLY A 187 12.89 -16.11 -19.74
N THR A 188 12.72 -15.76 -21.03
CA THR A 188 13.47 -16.37 -22.14
C THR A 188 13.68 -15.38 -23.29
N LEU A 189 14.89 -15.44 -23.87
CA LEU A 189 15.24 -14.73 -25.09
C LEU A 189 14.38 -15.17 -26.30
N HIS A 190 13.83 -16.38 -26.28
CA HIS A 190 13.11 -16.97 -27.42
C HIS A 190 11.84 -16.20 -27.82
N ASP A 191 11.15 -15.60 -26.86
CA ASP A 191 9.88 -14.87 -27.10
C ASP A 191 10.09 -13.37 -27.35
N LEU A 192 11.28 -12.86 -27.04
CA LEU A 192 11.65 -11.45 -27.21
C LEU A 192 11.38 -10.90 -28.64
N PRO A 193 11.66 -11.64 -29.74
CA PRO A 193 11.32 -11.20 -31.09
C PRO A 193 9.81 -11.01 -31.38
N ARG A 194 8.93 -11.60 -30.56
CA ARG A 194 7.48 -11.69 -30.81
C ARG A 194 6.68 -10.64 -30.05
N VAL A 195 7.24 -10.06 -29.00
CA VAL A 195 6.51 -9.19 -28.06
C VAL A 195 7.23 -7.84 -27.96
N PRO A 196 6.76 -6.77 -28.63
CA PRO A 196 7.30 -5.42 -28.47
C PRO A 196 7.10 -4.89 -27.05
N GLY A 197 7.98 -3.98 -26.61
CA GLY A 197 7.94 -3.46 -25.25
C GLY A 197 8.47 -4.43 -24.19
N THR A 198 9.42 -5.30 -24.55
CA THR A 198 9.95 -6.33 -23.64
C THR A 198 11.47 -6.37 -23.60
N PHE A 199 12.03 -6.95 -22.54
CA PHE A 199 13.46 -7.15 -22.39
C PHE A 199 13.79 -8.52 -21.79
N TRP A 200 15.02 -8.97 -22.00
CA TRP A 200 15.61 -10.15 -21.37
C TRP A 200 17.06 -9.84 -20.97
N ILE A 201 17.50 -10.39 -19.83
CA ILE A 201 18.85 -10.19 -19.30
C ILE A 201 19.59 -11.52 -19.37
N ASP A 202 20.74 -11.49 -20.04
CA ASP A 202 21.76 -12.51 -19.90
C ASP A 202 22.67 -12.11 -18.75
N ALA A 203 22.48 -12.72 -17.58
CA ALA A 203 23.28 -12.42 -16.40
C ALA A 203 24.71 -13.00 -16.50
N GLU A 204 24.89 -14.10 -17.23
CA GLU A 204 26.19 -14.77 -17.41
C GLU A 204 27.07 -13.98 -18.39
N GLU A 205 26.52 -13.62 -19.55
CA GLU A 205 27.21 -12.81 -20.57
C GLU A 205 27.16 -11.30 -20.28
N ARG A 206 26.39 -10.88 -19.25
CA ARG A 206 26.14 -9.49 -18.87
C ARG A 206 25.57 -8.64 -20.02
N LYS A 207 24.59 -9.19 -20.74
CA LYS A 207 23.96 -8.54 -21.89
C LYS A 207 22.49 -8.22 -21.62
N LEU A 208 22.07 -7.03 -22.04
CA LEU A 208 20.68 -6.63 -22.07
C LEU A 208 20.17 -6.76 -23.51
N TYR A 209 19.12 -7.54 -23.69
CA TYR A 209 18.40 -7.66 -24.95
C TYR A 209 17.04 -6.98 -24.83
N ILE A 210 16.66 -6.15 -25.80
CA ILE A 210 15.38 -5.45 -25.84
C ILE A 210 14.64 -5.67 -27.16
N SER A 211 13.33 -5.74 -27.08
CA SER A 211 12.38 -5.58 -28.19
C SER A 211 11.62 -4.28 -27.94
N PRO A 212 12.06 -3.14 -28.50
CA PRO A 212 11.52 -1.83 -28.18
C PRO A 212 10.02 -1.72 -28.48
N PHE A 213 9.32 -0.84 -27.75
CA PHE A 213 7.98 -0.42 -28.14
C PHE A 213 8.00 0.14 -29.56
N ASP A 214 6.95 -0.22 -30.31
CA ASP A 214 6.71 0.23 -31.69
C ASP A 214 7.87 -0.13 -32.66
N HIS A 215 8.68 -1.13 -32.29
CA HIS A 215 9.92 -1.54 -32.96
C HIS A 215 10.91 -0.39 -33.23
N ARG A 216 10.86 0.69 -32.44
CA ARG A 216 11.74 1.86 -32.63
C ARG A 216 13.21 1.49 -32.44
N ASN A 217 14.08 2.13 -33.22
CA ASN A 217 15.52 2.03 -33.03
C ASN A 217 15.88 2.65 -31.65
N PRO A 218 16.54 1.91 -30.74
CA PRO A 218 16.83 2.41 -29.40
C PRO A 218 17.83 3.58 -29.40
N HIS A 219 18.61 3.79 -30.47
CA HIS A 219 19.44 4.98 -30.63
C HIS A 219 18.63 6.29 -30.83
N THR A 220 17.31 6.20 -31.09
CA THR A 220 16.41 7.36 -31.22
C THR A 220 15.39 7.45 -30.09
N CYS A 221 15.65 6.76 -28.98
CA CYS A 221 14.84 6.75 -27.77
C CYS A 221 15.75 6.99 -26.55
N GLN A 222 15.20 7.48 -25.45
CA GLN A 222 15.88 7.38 -24.15
C GLN A 222 15.61 5.99 -23.57
N ILE A 223 16.65 5.19 -23.38
CA ILE A 223 16.59 3.98 -22.56
C ILE A 223 17.10 4.31 -21.16
N GLU A 224 16.32 4.00 -20.14
CA GLU A 224 16.76 4.03 -18.74
C GLU A 224 16.70 2.64 -18.12
N VAL A 225 17.57 2.37 -17.16
CA VAL A 225 17.54 1.12 -16.39
C VAL A 225 17.77 1.39 -14.91
N THR A 226 17.16 0.57 -14.04
CA THR A 226 17.31 0.67 -12.58
C THR A 226 18.73 0.30 -12.13
N THR A 227 19.31 1.14 -11.29
CA THR A 227 20.65 0.95 -10.69
C THR A 227 20.61 0.75 -9.18
N GLN A 228 19.47 1.01 -8.54
CA GLN A 228 19.36 1.05 -7.08
C GLN A 228 18.12 0.27 -6.61
N GLN A 229 18.26 -0.44 -5.48
CA GLN A 229 17.13 -1.08 -4.77
C GLN A 229 16.28 -0.05 -4.01
N PHE A 230 16.93 0.93 -3.41
CA PHE A 230 16.29 2.01 -2.65
C PHE A 230 16.44 3.35 -3.38
N VAL A 231 15.54 4.29 -3.12
CA VAL A 231 15.65 5.68 -3.61
C VAL A 231 15.75 6.65 -2.44
N PHE A 232 15.00 6.41 -1.36
CA PHE A 232 15.13 7.13 -0.10
C PHE A 232 15.15 6.10 1.04
N ASN A 233 16.32 5.89 1.64
CA ASN A 233 16.52 4.92 2.72
C ASN A 233 17.64 5.38 3.67
N PRO A 234 17.35 5.68 4.96
CA PRO A 234 18.33 6.00 5.99
C PRO A 234 19.59 5.13 5.97
N LEU A 235 20.74 5.74 6.24
CA LEU A 235 22.01 4.99 6.34
C LEU A 235 22.06 4.12 7.61
N VAL A 236 21.33 4.52 8.65
CA VAL A 236 21.25 3.83 9.95
C VAL A 236 19.80 3.56 10.31
N THR A 237 19.55 2.44 10.97
CA THR A 237 18.19 2.06 11.39
C THR A 237 17.67 2.97 12.50
N GLY A 238 16.36 3.13 12.58
CA GLY A 238 15.74 3.74 13.76
C GLY A 238 15.76 5.26 13.87
N LEU A 239 16.03 5.99 12.78
CA LEU A 239 15.94 7.45 12.77
C LEU A 239 14.49 7.92 13.01
N GLY A 240 14.32 8.91 13.88
CA GLY A 240 13.03 9.48 14.23
C GLY A 240 12.73 10.84 13.61
N TYR A 241 11.48 11.29 13.65
CA TYR A 241 11.09 12.69 13.39
C TYR A 241 11.59 13.22 12.03
N ILE A 242 11.33 12.46 10.97
CA ILE A 242 11.63 12.83 9.59
C ILE A 242 10.32 13.05 8.82
N HIS A 243 10.23 14.17 8.11
CA HIS A 243 9.11 14.54 7.26
C HIS A 243 9.57 14.42 5.79
N VAL A 244 8.84 13.67 4.96
CA VAL A 244 9.07 13.54 3.51
C VAL A 244 7.80 13.97 2.79
N ARG A 245 7.89 15.06 2.01
CA ARG A 245 6.71 15.76 1.50
C ARG A 245 6.82 16.20 0.04
N GLY A 246 5.79 15.91 -0.76
CA GLY A 246 5.65 16.44 -2.12
C GLY A 246 6.60 15.85 -3.17
N LEU A 247 7.38 14.81 -2.84
CA LEU A 247 8.37 14.23 -3.75
C LEU A 247 7.74 13.22 -4.71
N THR A 248 8.28 13.10 -5.92
CA THR A 248 8.07 11.92 -6.78
C THR A 248 9.23 10.95 -6.60
N ILE A 249 8.96 9.70 -6.29
CA ILE A 249 9.95 8.63 -6.07
C ILE A 249 9.66 7.50 -7.06
N GLU A 250 10.59 7.22 -7.97
CA GLU A 250 10.36 6.22 -9.02
C GLU A 250 11.59 5.40 -9.42
N HIS A 251 11.33 4.29 -10.12
CA HIS A 251 12.34 3.40 -10.72
C HIS A 251 13.27 2.72 -9.71
N ALA A 252 12.72 2.08 -8.67
CA ALA A 252 13.48 1.25 -7.74
C ALA A 252 13.43 -0.25 -8.14
N GLY A 253 14.59 -0.90 -8.15
CA GLY A 253 14.78 -2.33 -8.44
C GLY A 253 14.88 -3.16 -7.17
N ASN A 254 13.85 -3.10 -6.31
CA ASN A 254 13.78 -3.80 -5.03
C ASN A 254 13.30 -5.26 -5.14
N GLY A 255 13.68 -6.11 -4.18
CA GLY A 255 13.40 -7.55 -4.21
C GLY A 255 12.00 -7.91 -3.74
N PHE A 256 11.70 -9.20 -3.62
CA PHE A 256 10.49 -9.71 -2.96
C PHE A 256 10.90 -10.26 -1.58
N ILE A 257 11.49 -9.41 -0.73
CA ILE A 257 11.67 -9.68 0.70
C ILE A 257 10.60 -8.90 1.49
N ARG A 258 10.07 -9.54 2.55
CA ARG A 258 8.93 -9.05 3.34
C ARG A 258 9.19 -7.74 4.10
N SER A 259 10.43 -7.52 4.54
CA SER A 259 10.84 -6.40 5.39
C SER A 259 12.18 -5.86 4.89
N GLY A 260 12.43 -4.55 4.99
CA GLY A 260 13.64 -3.89 4.47
C GLY A 260 13.67 -3.73 2.95
N ASN A 261 12.55 -3.33 2.34
CA ASN A 261 12.29 -3.43 0.91
C ASN A 261 11.56 -2.25 0.24
N GLY A 262 11.10 -1.22 0.96
CA GLY A 262 10.41 -0.08 0.33
C GLY A 262 11.33 0.80 -0.53
N ALA A 263 10.85 1.36 -1.65
CA ALA A 263 11.61 2.33 -2.43
C ALA A 263 11.85 3.65 -1.65
N LEU A 264 10.82 4.06 -0.89
CA LEU A 264 10.91 4.96 0.26
C LEU A 264 10.78 4.12 1.53
N ALA A 265 11.82 4.03 2.35
CA ALA A 265 11.81 3.23 3.58
C ALA A 265 12.13 4.08 4.82
N THR A 266 11.39 3.85 5.91
CA THR A 266 11.71 4.43 7.23
C THR A 266 12.90 3.75 7.91
N TRP A 267 13.32 2.57 7.41
CA TRP A 267 14.41 1.74 7.94
C TRP A 267 14.30 1.48 9.45
N GLY A 268 13.09 1.16 9.90
CA GLY A 268 12.80 0.93 11.31
C GLY A 268 12.68 2.19 12.16
N GLY A 269 12.44 3.35 11.56
CA GLY A 269 12.30 4.64 12.22
C GLY A 269 11.09 4.77 13.15
N HIS A 270 10.82 5.99 13.60
CA HIS A 270 9.63 6.33 14.40
C HIS A 270 9.21 7.77 14.16
N HIS A 271 7.93 8.10 14.34
CA HIS A 271 7.45 9.47 14.17
C HIS A 271 7.83 10.07 12.80
N TRP A 272 7.68 9.29 11.72
CA TRP A 272 7.84 9.83 10.37
C TRP A 272 6.51 10.38 9.87
N ILE A 273 6.57 11.46 9.10
CA ILE A 273 5.44 11.93 8.30
C ILE A 273 5.81 11.73 6.84
N ILE A 274 5.06 10.89 6.14
CA ILE A 274 5.21 10.62 4.71
C ILE A 274 3.92 11.08 4.07
N GLU A 275 3.92 12.27 3.45
CA GLU A 275 2.69 12.86 2.93
C GLU A 275 2.80 13.62 1.62
N ASP A 276 1.69 13.64 0.87
CA ASP A 276 1.58 14.36 -0.41
C ASP A 276 2.63 13.92 -1.48
N ASN A 277 3.25 12.74 -1.33
CA ASN A 277 4.25 12.20 -2.27
C ASN A 277 3.61 11.36 -3.38
N THR A 278 4.28 11.25 -4.53
CA THR A 278 3.99 10.24 -5.56
C THR A 278 5.06 9.14 -5.53
N VAL A 279 4.67 7.87 -5.47
CA VAL A 279 5.61 6.73 -5.49
C VAL A 279 5.19 5.74 -6.57
N ARG A 280 6.03 5.53 -7.60
CA ARG A 280 5.60 4.77 -8.78
C ARG A 280 6.66 3.99 -9.54
N HIS A 281 6.20 3.06 -10.36
CA HIS A 281 7.05 2.23 -11.25
C HIS A 281 8.15 1.50 -10.48
N ILE A 282 7.74 0.77 -9.45
CA ILE A 282 8.62 0.08 -8.49
C ILE A 282 8.55 -1.43 -8.73
N ASN A 283 9.70 -2.12 -8.68
CA ASN A 283 9.77 -3.56 -8.96
C ASN A 283 9.00 -4.40 -7.94
N SER A 284 8.87 -3.91 -6.70
CA SER A 284 8.22 -4.59 -5.59
C SER A 284 7.39 -3.62 -4.72
N VAL A 285 7.93 -3.12 -3.60
CA VAL A 285 7.20 -2.31 -2.60
C VAL A 285 7.44 -0.81 -2.78
N GLY A 286 6.38 0.00 -2.81
CA GLY A 286 6.48 1.46 -2.90
C GLY A 286 7.06 2.11 -1.63
N ILE A 287 6.30 2.08 -0.54
CA ILE A 287 6.64 2.71 0.75
C ILE A 287 6.76 1.63 1.82
N GLU A 288 7.75 1.73 2.70
CA GLU A 288 7.91 0.87 3.87
C GLU A 288 7.90 1.68 5.17
N ILE A 289 7.13 1.20 6.16
CA ILE A 289 7.01 1.75 7.51
C ILE A 289 7.18 0.68 8.61
N GLY A 290 7.26 1.11 9.86
CA GLY A 290 7.31 0.22 11.03
C GLY A 290 8.70 0.08 11.62
N GLY A 291 8.83 -0.85 12.57
CA GLY A 291 10.08 -1.19 13.22
C GLY A 291 10.98 -2.08 12.36
N TYR A 292 12.29 -1.90 12.47
CA TYR A 292 13.25 -2.81 11.84
C TYR A 292 13.26 -4.10 12.64
N THR A 293 12.68 -5.15 12.07
CA THR A 293 12.76 -6.52 12.58
C THR A 293 13.80 -7.30 11.79
N ASP A 294 14.82 -7.82 12.48
CA ASP A 294 15.63 -8.88 11.91
C ASP A 294 14.86 -10.18 12.12
N GLU A 295 14.01 -10.54 11.15
CA GLU A 295 13.17 -11.74 11.21
C GLU A 295 13.99 -13.06 11.24
N ARG A 296 15.33 -12.99 11.15
CA ARG A 296 16.26 -14.12 11.32
C ARG A 296 16.68 -14.30 12.79
N ALA A 297 16.51 -13.27 13.63
CA ALA A 297 16.91 -13.30 15.03
C ALA A 297 15.78 -13.85 15.91
N GLU A 298 16.04 -14.95 16.62
CA GLU A 298 15.04 -15.64 17.46
C GLU A 298 14.68 -14.87 18.75
N ASP A 299 15.54 -13.94 19.19
CA ASP A 299 15.50 -13.28 20.51
C ASP A 299 15.11 -11.78 20.49
N GLN A 300 14.50 -11.25 19.43
CA GLN A 300 14.07 -9.83 19.43
C GLN A 300 12.90 -9.58 20.39
N ASP A 301 13.09 -8.68 21.37
CA ASP A 301 12.01 -8.23 22.25
C ASP A 301 11.03 -7.33 21.49
N ARG A 302 9.91 -7.90 21.08
CA ARG A 302 8.86 -7.20 20.35
C ARG A 302 8.19 -6.09 21.17
N GLU A 303 8.11 -6.22 22.50
CA GLU A 303 7.52 -5.17 23.32
C GLU A 303 8.46 -3.95 23.40
N GLU A 304 9.79 -4.16 23.46
CA GLU A 304 10.77 -3.09 23.29
C GLU A 304 10.63 -2.37 21.93
N ILE A 305 10.40 -3.12 20.84
CA ILE A 305 10.16 -2.52 19.51
C ILE A 305 8.85 -1.71 19.52
N TYR A 306 7.78 -2.23 20.14
CA TYR A 306 6.51 -1.51 20.26
C TYR A 306 6.61 -0.20 21.08
N GLU A 307 7.44 -0.18 22.12
CA GLU A 307 7.69 1.04 22.92
C GLU A 307 8.54 2.08 22.18
N LYS A 308 9.52 1.65 21.36
CA LYS A 308 10.52 2.54 20.76
C LYS A 308 10.25 2.93 19.30
N ARG A 309 9.37 2.21 18.60
CA ARG A 309 9.08 2.40 17.15
C ARG A 309 7.60 2.76 16.93
N GLY A 310 7.28 3.16 15.69
CA GLY A 310 5.91 3.47 15.27
C GLY A 310 5.60 4.97 15.22
N ASP A 311 4.34 5.32 15.49
CA ASP A 311 3.82 6.70 15.42
C ASP A 311 3.96 7.32 14.02
N HIS A 312 4.00 6.50 12.96
CA HIS A 312 4.11 6.99 11.58
C HIS A 312 2.77 7.57 11.08
N LEU A 313 2.84 8.72 10.40
CA LEU A 313 1.72 9.30 9.66
C LEU A 313 2.00 9.13 8.16
N VAL A 314 1.34 8.18 7.51
CA VAL A 314 1.46 7.94 6.06
C VAL A 314 0.16 8.35 5.39
N ARG A 315 0.13 9.54 4.80
CA ARG A 315 -1.14 10.11 4.32
C ARG A 315 -1.10 10.91 3.05
N ARG A 316 -2.20 10.88 2.29
CA ARG A 316 -2.37 11.62 1.02
C ARG A 316 -1.29 11.33 -0.04
N ASN A 317 -0.62 10.18 0.04
CA ASN A 317 0.35 9.77 -0.99
C ASN A 317 -0.38 9.13 -2.18
N HIS A 318 0.17 9.29 -3.38
CA HIS A 318 -0.27 8.64 -4.61
C HIS A 318 0.70 7.52 -4.98
N VAL A 319 0.32 6.26 -4.76
CA VAL A 319 1.22 5.10 -4.89
C VAL A 319 0.72 4.16 -5.98
N TYR A 320 1.50 3.92 -7.04
CA TYR A 320 1.02 3.09 -8.14
C TYR A 320 2.10 2.32 -8.93
N ASP A 321 1.69 1.36 -9.75
CA ASP A 321 2.58 0.50 -10.55
C ASP A 321 3.71 -0.17 -9.74
N CYS A 322 3.42 -0.53 -8.49
CA CYS A 322 4.33 -1.25 -7.57
C CYS A 322 4.12 -2.76 -7.65
N GLY A 323 5.19 -3.54 -7.81
CA GLY A 323 5.12 -4.94 -8.24
C GLY A 323 4.45 -5.91 -7.28
N THR A 324 4.65 -5.75 -5.97
CA THR A 324 4.11 -6.64 -4.93
C THR A 324 3.13 -5.90 -4.02
N GLY A 325 3.45 -4.65 -3.64
CA GLY A 325 2.57 -3.85 -2.80
C GLY A 325 2.84 -2.35 -2.84
N GLY A 326 1.85 -1.56 -2.40
CA GLY A 326 1.93 -0.10 -2.36
C GLY A 326 2.65 0.37 -1.09
N ILE A 327 2.01 0.19 0.06
CA ILE A 327 2.56 0.46 1.39
C ILE A 327 2.74 -0.89 2.11
N GLN A 328 3.94 -1.15 2.61
CA GLN A 328 4.24 -2.33 3.44
C GLN A 328 4.79 -1.91 4.81
N GLY A 329 4.67 -2.75 5.82
CA GLY A 329 5.38 -2.49 7.08
C GLY A 329 5.26 -3.58 8.11
N THR A 330 6.28 -3.71 8.96
CA THR A 330 6.37 -4.75 9.99
C THR A 330 6.55 -4.08 11.36
N VAL A 331 5.76 -4.51 12.35
CA VAL A 331 5.63 -3.87 13.68
C VAL A 331 5.28 -2.39 13.57
N VAL A 332 3.99 -2.10 13.39
CA VAL A 332 3.45 -0.74 13.24
C VAL A 332 2.51 -0.40 14.40
N PRO A 333 3.03 0.11 15.52
CA PRO A 333 2.20 0.64 16.60
C PRO A 333 1.86 2.13 16.40
N ARG A 334 0.69 2.54 16.92
CA ARG A 334 0.23 3.94 17.00
C ARG A 334 0.26 4.68 15.66
N GLY A 335 0.16 3.93 14.56
CA GLY A 335 0.29 4.44 13.19
C GLY A 335 -1.02 4.98 12.64
N LEU A 336 -0.92 5.92 11.72
CA LEU A 336 -2.03 6.40 10.89
C LEU A 336 -1.68 6.22 9.41
N VAL A 337 -2.41 5.35 8.70
CA VAL A 337 -2.30 5.19 7.25
C VAL A 337 -3.60 5.66 6.62
N ALA A 338 -3.63 6.92 6.15
CA ALA A 338 -4.86 7.62 5.81
C ALA A 338 -4.87 8.36 4.48
N ASP A 339 -6.04 8.44 3.81
CA ASP A 339 -6.25 9.27 2.62
C ASP A 339 -5.30 8.97 1.43
N ASN A 340 -4.61 7.83 1.42
CA ASN A 340 -3.70 7.48 0.33
C ASN A 340 -4.49 6.99 -0.89
N HIS A 341 -4.01 7.32 -2.09
CA HIS A 341 -4.56 6.85 -3.35
C HIS A 341 -3.62 5.79 -3.93
N ILE A 342 -4.04 4.53 -3.96
CA ILE A 342 -3.18 3.38 -4.28
C ILE A 342 -3.77 2.59 -5.46
N HIS A 343 -3.04 2.37 -6.54
CA HIS A 343 -3.59 1.61 -7.68
C HIS A 343 -2.57 0.90 -8.58
N HIS A 344 -3.03 -0.08 -9.37
CA HIS A 344 -2.17 -0.88 -10.28
C HIS A 344 -1.00 -1.59 -9.57
N CYS A 345 -1.17 -1.94 -8.30
CA CYS A 345 -0.20 -2.74 -7.54
C CYS A 345 -0.42 -4.26 -7.75
N GLY A 346 0.64 -5.04 -7.55
CA GLY A 346 0.61 -6.50 -7.67
C GLY A 346 0.90 -7.03 -9.09
N TRP A 347 1.36 -6.17 -10.01
CA TRP A 347 1.62 -6.52 -11.41
C TRP A 347 2.68 -7.62 -11.63
N GLN A 348 3.44 -8.01 -10.61
CA GLN A 348 4.34 -9.17 -10.65
C GLN A 348 3.57 -10.51 -10.63
N GLU A 349 2.26 -10.52 -10.36
CA GLU A 349 1.41 -11.73 -10.41
C GLU A 349 1.82 -12.84 -9.41
N VAL A 350 2.55 -12.48 -8.34
CA VAL A 350 3.11 -13.42 -7.35
C VAL A 350 2.22 -13.63 -6.12
N GLN A 351 0.90 -13.68 -6.21
CA GLN A 351 0.04 -13.77 -5.00
C GLN A 351 0.37 -14.96 -4.07
N SER A 352 0.88 -16.07 -4.61
CA SER A 352 1.36 -17.23 -3.85
C SER A 352 2.55 -16.95 -2.93
N TYR A 353 3.25 -15.84 -3.12
CA TYR A 353 4.30 -15.28 -2.25
C TYR A 353 3.77 -14.95 -0.84
N GLN A 354 2.46 -14.66 -0.71
CA GLN A 354 1.77 -14.30 0.53
C GLN A 354 2.26 -12.98 1.18
N GLU A 355 2.81 -12.06 0.38
CA GLU A 355 3.25 -10.73 0.84
C GLU A 355 2.83 -9.63 -0.15
N THR A 356 1.64 -9.75 -0.74
CA THR A 356 1.16 -8.86 -1.82
C THR A 356 -0.16 -8.18 -1.46
N ALA A 357 -0.14 -6.87 -1.24
CA ALA A 357 -1.34 -6.04 -1.10
C ALA A 357 -1.09 -4.56 -1.42
N GLY A 358 -2.14 -3.80 -1.77
CA GLY A 358 -2.06 -2.34 -1.86
C GLY A 358 -1.53 -1.71 -0.56
N ILE A 359 -2.03 -2.20 0.57
CA ILE A 359 -1.47 -1.99 1.91
C ILE A 359 -1.26 -3.36 2.57
N LYS A 360 -0.03 -3.82 2.84
CA LYS A 360 0.22 -4.98 3.72
C LYS A 360 0.95 -4.55 4.98
N ILE A 361 0.30 -4.58 6.14
CA ILE A 361 0.92 -4.15 7.39
C ILE A 361 0.80 -5.23 8.45
N LEU A 362 1.90 -5.45 9.17
CA LEU A 362 2.10 -6.59 10.02
C LEU A 362 2.36 -6.21 11.48
N MET A 363 1.73 -6.95 12.40
CA MET A 363 1.80 -6.73 13.85
C MET A 363 1.37 -5.31 14.24
N LEU A 364 0.14 -4.93 13.91
CA LEU A 364 -0.43 -3.64 14.31
C LEU A 364 -0.74 -3.62 15.81
N ARG A 365 -0.51 -2.47 16.46
CA ARG A 365 -1.01 -2.19 17.81
C ARG A 365 -1.48 -0.74 17.88
N ASP A 366 -2.72 -0.49 18.28
CA ASP A 366 -3.29 0.86 18.41
C ASP A 366 -3.23 1.68 17.10
N THR A 367 -3.33 1.02 15.94
CA THR A 367 -3.10 1.61 14.60
C THR A 367 -4.39 1.72 13.79
N VAL A 368 -4.52 2.81 13.02
CA VAL A 368 -5.70 3.09 12.18
C VAL A 368 -5.31 3.15 10.70
N VAL A 369 -6.03 2.38 9.87
CA VAL A 369 -5.93 2.39 8.40
C VAL A 369 -7.26 2.87 7.83
N GLN A 370 -7.31 4.11 7.32
CA GLN A 370 -8.61 4.73 7.00
C GLN A 370 -8.66 5.63 5.77
N CYS A 371 -9.85 5.84 5.22
CA CYS A 371 -10.09 6.82 4.14
C CYS A 371 -9.24 6.62 2.86
N ASN A 372 -8.54 5.49 2.72
CA ASN A 372 -7.68 5.22 1.57
C ASN A 372 -8.55 4.84 0.37
N HIS A 373 -8.17 5.32 -0.82
CA HIS A 373 -8.77 4.93 -2.09
C HIS A 373 -7.86 3.94 -2.80
N ILE A 374 -8.25 2.66 -2.85
CA ILE A 374 -7.41 1.58 -3.39
C ILE A 374 -8.12 0.90 -4.55
N HIS A 375 -7.50 0.86 -5.73
CA HIS A 375 -8.17 0.29 -6.91
C HIS A 375 -7.30 -0.36 -7.97
N HIS A 376 -7.92 -1.17 -8.84
CA HIS A 376 -7.25 -1.94 -9.90
C HIS A 376 -6.04 -2.73 -9.35
N ILE A 377 -6.25 -3.44 -8.25
CA ILE A 377 -5.22 -4.27 -7.62
C ILE A 377 -5.37 -5.70 -8.15
N ARG A 378 -4.25 -6.34 -8.48
CA ARG A 378 -4.24 -7.66 -9.13
C ARG A 378 -3.22 -8.58 -8.49
N ALA A 379 -3.58 -9.85 -8.28
CA ALA A 379 -2.75 -10.83 -7.59
C ALA A 379 -2.28 -10.35 -6.21
N ALA A 380 -3.12 -9.55 -5.55
CA ALA A 380 -2.82 -8.84 -4.31
C ALA A 380 -4.14 -8.38 -3.67
N SER A 381 -4.24 -8.39 -2.34
CA SER A 381 -5.41 -7.79 -1.65
C SER A 381 -5.35 -6.26 -1.70
N ALA A 382 -6.46 -5.56 -1.47
CA ALA A 382 -6.41 -4.11 -1.35
C ALA A 382 -5.74 -3.70 -0.03
N ILE A 383 -6.18 -4.33 1.06
CA ILE A 383 -5.60 -4.19 2.42
C ILE A 383 -5.36 -5.60 2.98
N TRP A 384 -4.21 -5.86 3.57
CA TRP A 384 -3.88 -7.08 4.29
C TRP A 384 -3.23 -6.76 5.65
N ILE A 385 -3.85 -7.23 6.73
CA ILE A 385 -3.45 -7.01 8.12
C ILE A 385 -3.13 -8.37 8.77
N ASP A 386 -1.88 -8.63 9.17
CA ASP A 386 -1.34 -10.00 9.41
C ASP A 386 -0.04 -9.91 10.23
N PHE A 387 0.19 -10.43 11.42
CA PHE A 387 -0.55 -11.27 12.36
C PHE A 387 -0.39 -10.65 13.76
N VAL A 388 -0.99 -11.24 14.80
CA VAL A 388 -1.00 -10.74 16.19
C VAL A 388 -1.37 -9.26 16.33
N ASN A 389 -2.27 -8.82 15.45
CA ASN A 389 -2.78 -7.46 15.44
C ASN A 389 -3.65 -7.23 16.68
N GLN A 390 -3.53 -6.06 17.28
CA GLN A 390 -4.14 -5.72 18.57
C GLN A 390 -4.73 -4.33 18.48
N ASN A 391 -5.97 -4.16 18.97
CA ASN A 391 -6.55 -2.85 19.21
C ASN A 391 -6.50 -1.91 17.98
N SER A 392 -6.63 -2.47 16.77
CA SER A 392 -6.42 -1.74 15.52
C SER A 392 -7.67 -1.76 14.63
N ARG A 393 -7.80 -0.74 13.76
CA ARG A 393 -9.06 -0.43 13.06
C ARG A 393 -8.84 -0.11 11.58
N VAL A 394 -9.54 -0.81 10.70
CA VAL A 394 -9.56 -0.59 9.24
C VAL A 394 -10.91 -0.01 8.86
N CYS A 395 -10.99 1.30 8.59
CA CYS A 395 -12.30 1.95 8.43
C CYS A 395 -12.42 2.99 7.32
N ARG A 396 -13.62 3.20 6.79
CA ARG A 396 -13.92 4.29 5.83
C ARG A 396 -13.11 4.25 4.52
N ASN A 397 -12.51 3.12 4.16
CA ASN A 397 -11.73 2.97 2.93
C ASN A 397 -12.67 2.73 1.72
N LEU A 398 -12.24 3.20 0.54
CA LEU A 398 -12.87 2.94 -0.75
C LEU A 398 -12.04 1.95 -1.56
N LEU A 399 -12.52 0.71 -1.69
CA LEU A 399 -11.79 -0.39 -2.31
C LEU A 399 -12.55 -0.87 -3.55
N ARG A 400 -11.90 -0.91 -4.72
CA ARG A 400 -12.58 -1.34 -5.96
C ARG A 400 -11.72 -2.06 -6.97
N ASP A 401 -12.35 -2.89 -7.81
CA ASP A 401 -11.69 -3.56 -8.93
C ASP A 401 -10.47 -4.38 -8.47
N ILE A 402 -10.72 -5.28 -7.52
CA ILE A 402 -9.70 -6.09 -6.85
C ILE A 402 -9.75 -7.52 -7.39
N ALA A 403 -8.62 -8.03 -7.89
CA ALA A 403 -8.48 -9.41 -8.35
C ALA A 403 -7.56 -10.17 -7.39
N SER A 404 -8.15 -10.89 -6.43
CA SER A 404 -7.42 -11.50 -5.31
C SER A 404 -8.15 -12.71 -4.75
N PHE A 405 -7.48 -13.86 -4.66
CA PHE A 405 -8.05 -15.03 -3.95
C PHE A 405 -8.10 -14.85 -2.42
N ASN A 406 -7.36 -13.88 -1.88
CA ASN A 406 -7.44 -13.47 -0.46
C ASN A 406 -8.52 -12.39 -0.22
N GLY A 407 -9.27 -11.98 -1.25
CA GLY A 407 -10.29 -10.94 -1.13
C GLY A 407 -9.73 -9.51 -1.03
N ALA A 408 -10.63 -8.53 -0.86
CA ALA A 408 -10.27 -7.11 -0.86
C ALA A 408 -9.65 -6.63 0.46
N ILE A 409 -10.30 -6.87 1.60
CA ILE A 409 -9.65 -6.77 2.91
C ILE A 409 -9.38 -8.17 3.42
N PHE A 410 -8.11 -8.49 3.68
CA PHE A 410 -7.68 -9.73 4.31
C PHE A 410 -7.15 -9.45 5.73
N PHE A 411 -7.80 -10.01 6.75
CA PHE A 411 -7.36 -9.92 8.14
C PHE A 411 -6.92 -11.31 8.62
N GLU A 412 -5.72 -11.42 9.18
CA GLU A 412 -5.10 -12.71 9.49
C GLU A 412 -4.57 -12.81 10.94
N ALA A 413 -4.71 -14.03 11.50
CA ALA A 413 -3.94 -14.56 12.63
C ALA A 413 -3.89 -13.63 13.87
N SER A 414 -5.06 -13.21 14.36
CA SER A 414 -5.19 -12.27 15.49
C SER A 414 -6.32 -12.68 16.45
N ASN A 415 -6.03 -12.90 17.74
CA ASN A 415 -6.97 -13.43 18.75
C ASN A 415 -7.38 -12.42 19.84
N ILE A 416 -7.11 -11.14 19.57
CA ILE A 416 -7.42 -9.98 20.41
C ILE A 416 -8.29 -9.03 19.58
N PRO A 417 -9.21 -8.24 20.18
CA PRO A 417 -10.13 -7.41 19.42
C PRO A 417 -9.48 -6.47 18.40
N ASN A 418 -10.08 -6.43 17.21
CA ASN A 418 -9.77 -5.55 16.08
C ASN A 418 -11.07 -5.20 15.34
N MET A 419 -11.05 -4.17 14.50
CA MET A 419 -12.25 -3.65 13.82
C MET A 419 -12.06 -3.47 12.31
N ILE A 420 -13.08 -3.82 11.53
CA ILE A 420 -13.24 -3.50 10.10
C ILE A 420 -14.61 -2.86 9.91
N ASP A 421 -14.67 -1.54 9.72
CA ASP A 421 -15.95 -0.83 9.74
C ASP A 421 -16.12 0.29 8.71
N HIS A 422 -17.35 0.52 8.26
CA HIS A 422 -17.69 1.58 7.31
C HIS A 422 -16.84 1.56 6.02
N ASN A 423 -16.31 0.44 5.56
CA ASN A 423 -15.60 0.38 4.28
C ASN A 423 -16.61 0.19 3.14
N VAL A 424 -16.32 0.79 1.97
CA VAL A 424 -17.08 0.57 0.73
C VAL A 424 -16.20 -0.22 -0.22
N ILE A 425 -16.65 -1.44 -0.55
CA ILE A 425 -15.93 -2.43 -1.33
C ILE A 425 -16.77 -2.80 -2.54
N TYR A 426 -16.25 -2.67 -3.76
CA TYR A 426 -16.99 -3.12 -4.94
C TYR A 426 -16.15 -3.75 -6.06
N ASN A 427 -16.75 -4.68 -6.79
CA ASN A 427 -16.12 -5.42 -7.89
C ASN A 427 -14.85 -6.17 -7.44
N VAL A 428 -15.06 -7.27 -6.70
CA VAL A 428 -13.99 -8.18 -6.26
C VAL A 428 -14.08 -9.49 -7.04
N SER A 429 -13.05 -9.76 -7.83
CA SER A 429 -12.94 -10.99 -8.62
C SER A 429 -12.03 -12.03 -7.95
N VAL A 430 -12.29 -13.30 -8.25
CA VAL A 430 -11.63 -14.51 -7.70
C VAL A 430 -11.90 -14.77 -6.21
N GLY A 431 -12.15 -13.75 -5.39
CA GLY A 431 -12.31 -13.87 -3.93
C GLY A 431 -13.48 -13.11 -3.33
N SER A 432 -13.33 -12.82 -2.04
CA SER A 432 -14.39 -12.28 -1.16
C SER A 432 -14.22 -10.79 -0.91
N GLY A 433 -15.29 -10.07 -0.56
CA GLY A 433 -15.18 -8.67 -0.15
C GLY A 433 -14.32 -8.52 1.11
N LEU A 434 -14.68 -9.28 2.14
CA LEU A 434 -13.98 -9.35 3.42
C LEU A 434 -13.56 -10.78 3.70
N TYR A 435 -12.28 -10.99 4.03
CA TYR A 435 -11.75 -12.29 4.41
C TYR A 435 -11.07 -12.22 5.77
N ALA A 436 -11.48 -13.09 6.69
CA ALA A 436 -10.79 -13.31 7.96
C ALA A 436 -10.25 -14.75 8.03
N ARG A 437 -8.95 -14.90 8.33
CA ARG A 437 -8.32 -16.21 8.58
C ARG A 437 -7.69 -16.21 9.96
N ASP A 438 -7.90 -17.27 10.74
CA ASP A 438 -7.27 -17.42 12.06
C ASP A 438 -7.52 -16.24 13.01
N CYS A 439 -8.68 -15.57 12.90
CA CYS A 439 -9.04 -14.39 13.71
C CYS A 439 -10.10 -14.72 14.76
N ASP A 440 -9.96 -14.18 15.97
CA ASP A 440 -10.99 -14.16 17.00
C ASP A 440 -11.31 -12.73 17.41
N LYS A 441 -12.57 -12.44 17.79
CA LYS A 441 -13.01 -11.11 18.28
C LYS A 441 -12.86 -9.96 17.29
N LEU A 442 -12.88 -10.26 16.00
CA LEU A 442 -12.94 -9.27 14.93
C LEU A 442 -14.37 -8.75 14.80
N LEU A 443 -14.56 -7.44 14.97
CA LEU A 443 -15.82 -6.76 14.68
C LEU A 443 -15.81 -6.28 13.23
N ILE A 444 -16.74 -6.77 12.42
CA ILE A 444 -16.97 -6.41 11.02
C ILE A 444 -18.33 -5.72 10.92
N ALA A 445 -18.34 -4.38 10.90
CA ALA A 445 -19.57 -3.61 11.11
C ALA A 445 -19.81 -2.50 10.09
N HIS A 446 -21.07 -2.29 9.67
CA HIS A 446 -21.46 -1.16 8.82
C HIS A 446 -20.71 -1.06 7.47
N ASN A 447 -20.13 -2.14 6.94
CA ASN A 447 -19.49 -2.12 5.63
C ASN A 447 -20.54 -2.24 4.50
N LEU A 448 -20.21 -1.75 3.30
CA LEU A 448 -20.95 -1.99 2.06
C LEU A 448 -20.06 -2.80 1.12
N VAL A 449 -20.53 -4.00 0.73
CA VAL A 449 -19.82 -4.92 -0.16
C VAL A 449 -20.70 -5.21 -1.37
N ILE A 450 -20.20 -4.92 -2.57
CA ILE A 450 -20.96 -5.02 -3.83
C ILE A 450 -20.18 -5.85 -4.86
N ASN A 451 -20.84 -6.85 -5.47
CA ASN A 451 -20.33 -7.68 -6.56
C ASN A 451 -18.99 -8.36 -6.20
N CYS A 452 -19.07 -9.53 -5.56
CA CYS A 452 -17.90 -10.36 -5.20
C CYS A 452 -18.10 -11.79 -5.70
N ASP A 453 -17.11 -12.32 -6.43
CA ASP A 453 -17.19 -13.66 -7.03
C ASP A 453 -17.43 -14.78 -6.00
N HIS A 454 -16.84 -14.67 -4.81
CA HIS A 454 -16.96 -15.68 -3.75
C HIS A 454 -17.99 -15.30 -2.68
N ALA A 455 -17.59 -14.58 -1.61
CA ALA A 455 -18.45 -14.23 -0.49
C ALA A 455 -18.43 -12.74 -0.15
N GLY A 456 -19.50 -12.24 0.47
CA GLY A 456 -19.48 -10.94 1.15
C GLY A 456 -18.49 -10.94 2.32
N VAL A 457 -18.66 -11.91 3.23
CA VAL A 457 -17.72 -12.18 4.34
C VAL A 457 -17.34 -13.66 4.40
N HIS A 458 -16.04 -13.92 4.39
CA HIS A 458 -15.44 -15.25 4.36
C HIS A 458 -14.61 -15.49 5.62
N MET A 459 -14.72 -16.67 6.23
CA MET A 459 -13.99 -17.02 7.45
C MET A 459 -13.40 -18.44 7.40
N ARG A 460 -12.11 -18.57 7.71
CA ARG A 460 -11.36 -19.85 7.64
C ARG A 460 -10.40 -20.06 8.82
N LYS A 461 -10.14 -21.32 9.17
CA LYS A 461 -9.14 -21.75 10.15
C LYS A 461 -8.04 -22.57 9.46
N THR A 462 -6.81 -22.27 9.81
CA THR A 462 -5.64 -23.08 9.50
C THR A 462 -5.44 -24.07 10.65
N GLU A 463 -5.77 -25.35 10.44
CA GLU A 463 -5.77 -26.37 11.50
C GLU A 463 -4.46 -26.50 12.29
N SER A 464 -3.31 -26.14 11.70
CA SER A 464 -1.99 -26.18 12.35
C SER A 464 -1.65 -24.95 13.22
N ARG A 465 -2.51 -23.92 13.26
CA ARG A 465 -2.26 -22.64 13.93
C ARG A 465 -3.27 -22.36 15.06
N ASP A 466 -2.97 -22.81 16.28
CA ASP A 466 -3.88 -22.60 17.44
C ASP A 466 -3.48 -21.45 18.37
N ARG A 467 -2.30 -20.84 18.16
CA ARG A 467 -1.76 -19.78 19.04
C ARG A 467 -2.16 -18.36 18.65
N VAL A 468 -2.73 -18.18 17.45
CA VAL A 468 -2.99 -16.85 16.84
C VAL A 468 -4.47 -16.53 16.69
N GLY A 469 -5.35 -17.52 16.76
CA GLY A 469 -6.81 -17.41 16.70
C GLY A 469 -7.42 -18.71 16.15
N VAL A 470 -8.69 -18.97 16.47
CA VAL A 470 -9.38 -20.21 16.10
C VAL A 470 -10.67 -20.00 15.30
N CYS A 471 -10.91 -18.78 14.80
CA CYS A 471 -12.07 -18.42 14.01
C CYS A 471 -13.38 -18.45 14.82
N LYS A 472 -13.38 -17.78 15.98
CA LYS A 472 -14.53 -17.70 16.89
C LYS A 472 -14.74 -16.31 17.50
N ASP A 473 -15.90 -16.10 18.09
CA ASP A 473 -16.27 -14.88 18.81
C ASP A 473 -16.15 -13.61 17.92
N ASN A 474 -16.22 -13.76 16.59
CA ASN A 474 -16.21 -12.64 15.64
C ASN A 474 -17.65 -12.20 15.34
N ASP A 475 -17.87 -10.88 15.22
CA ASP A 475 -19.19 -10.28 15.02
C ASP A 475 -19.27 -9.63 13.63
N VAL A 476 -20.15 -10.11 12.77
CA VAL A 476 -20.40 -9.56 11.43
C VAL A 476 -21.78 -8.92 11.42
N ILE A 477 -21.87 -7.65 11.79
CA ILE A 477 -23.14 -6.98 12.06
C ILE A 477 -23.40 -5.76 11.20
N ASN A 478 -24.66 -5.47 10.91
CA ASN A 478 -25.09 -4.21 10.30
C ASN A 478 -24.42 -3.90 8.93
N ASN A 479 -23.93 -4.89 8.19
CA ASN A 479 -23.33 -4.69 6.86
C ASN A 479 -24.40 -4.76 5.75
N ILE A 480 -24.12 -4.16 4.60
CA ILE A 480 -24.91 -4.31 3.37
C ILE A 480 -24.09 -5.14 2.38
N LEU A 481 -24.59 -6.31 1.98
CA LEU A 481 -23.93 -7.24 1.06
C LEU A 481 -24.79 -7.41 -0.20
N VAL A 482 -24.21 -7.16 -1.38
CA VAL A 482 -24.95 -7.09 -2.65
C VAL A 482 -24.21 -7.82 -3.76
N GLY A 483 -24.90 -8.65 -4.53
CA GLY A 483 -24.31 -9.30 -5.71
C GLY A 483 -23.14 -10.25 -5.42
N CYS A 484 -23.01 -10.73 -4.18
CA CYS A 484 -21.97 -11.70 -3.79
C CYS A 484 -22.42 -13.13 -4.11
N GLY A 485 -21.47 -14.01 -4.47
CA GLY A 485 -21.76 -15.44 -4.70
C GLY A 485 -22.48 -16.13 -3.52
N VAL A 486 -22.06 -15.81 -2.30
CA VAL A 486 -22.79 -16.03 -1.03
C VAL A 486 -22.64 -14.82 -0.10
N ALA A 487 -23.55 -14.64 0.85
CA ALA A 487 -23.38 -13.57 1.86
C ALA A 487 -22.24 -13.93 2.84
N PHE A 488 -22.32 -15.13 3.41
CA PHE A 488 -21.43 -15.62 4.45
C PHE A 488 -20.89 -17.01 4.08
N ASP A 489 -19.60 -17.24 4.34
CA ASP A 489 -18.96 -18.55 4.21
C ASP A 489 -18.03 -18.79 5.40
N TYR A 490 -18.54 -19.43 6.45
CA TYR A 490 -17.81 -19.70 7.69
C TYR A 490 -17.48 -21.18 7.83
N GLU A 491 -16.22 -21.49 8.09
CA GLU A 491 -15.78 -22.85 8.41
C GLU A 491 -16.10 -23.26 9.86
N ARG A 492 -16.15 -22.28 10.77
CA ARG A 492 -16.40 -22.47 12.20
C ARG A 492 -17.66 -21.70 12.59
N MET A 493 -18.66 -22.41 13.10
CA MET A 493 -19.98 -21.87 13.45
C MET A 493 -20.02 -21.28 14.88
N GLY A 494 -18.99 -20.50 15.23
CA GLY A 494 -18.84 -19.84 16.54
C GLY A 494 -18.74 -18.32 16.42
N ASN A 495 -19.40 -17.75 15.40
CA ASN A 495 -19.33 -16.35 14.98
C ASN A 495 -20.74 -15.82 14.74
N VAL A 496 -20.98 -14.52 14.84
CA VAL A 496 -22.29 -13.89 14.62
C VAL A 496 -22.33 -13.24 13.24
N SER A 497 -23.49 -13.29 12.58
CA SER A 497 -23.72 -12.64 11.28
C SER A 497 -25.05 -11.87 11.23
N ASP A 498 -25.41 -11.17 12.30
CA ASP A 498 -26.77 -10.66 12.51
C ASP A 498 -27.01 -9.24 11.97
N HIS A 499 -28.29 -8.87 11.78
CA HIS A 499 -28.72 -7.53 11.35
C HIS A 499 -28.12 -7.02 10.02
N ASN A 500 -27.70 -7.90 9.11
CA ASN A 500 -27.16 -7.52 7.80
C ASN A 500 -28.30 -7.37 6.77
N ILE A 501 -28.08 -6.51 5.76
CA ILE A 501 -28.93 -6.41 4.58
C ILE A 501 -28.29 -7.18 3.43
N LEU A 502 -29.07 -8.05 2.78
CA LEU A 502 -28.65 -8.83 1.63
C LEU A 502 -29.47 -8.44 0.39
N SER A 503 -28.83 -8.28 -0.77
CA SER A 503 -29.51 -8.06 -2.06
C SER A 503 -28.83 -8.84 -3.19
N GLY A 504 -29.62 -9.52 -4.03
CA GLY A 504 -29.10 -10.18 -5.24
C GLY A 504 -27.98 -11.21 -5.01
N MET A 505 -28.01 -11.98 -3.91
CA MET A 505 -27.04 -13.04 -3.65
C MET A 505 -27.08 -14.14 -4.72
N GLY A 506 -25.95 -14.82 -4.93
CA GLY A 506 -25.85 -15.96 -5.84
C GLY A 506 -26.80 -17.10 -5.47
N ALA A 507 -27.27 -17.84 -6.48
CA ALA A 507 -28.32 -18.85 -6.34
C ALA A 507 -27.99 -20.06 -5.42
N GLY A 508 -26.77 -20.15 -4.90
CA GLY A 508 -26.37 -21.12 -3.88
C GLY A 508 -26.61 -20.67 -2.44
N PHE A 509 -27.00 -19.42 -2.20
CA PHE A 509 -27.24 -18.87 -0.87
C PHE A 509 -28.74 -18.73 -0.55
N SER A 510 -29.11 -19.02 0.70
CA SER A 510 -30.47 -18.95 1.21
C SER A 510 -30.42 -18.40 2.64
N LEU A 511 -30.99 -17.21 2.86
CA LEU A 511 -31.01 -16.58 4.18
C LEU A 511 -31.81 -17.41 5.18
N ASP A 512 -32.98 -17.93 4.78
CA ASP A 512 -33.81 -18.83 5.58
C ASP A 512 -33.08 -20.10 6.02
N ASP A 513 -32.14 -20.61 5.22
CA ASP A 513 -31.31 -21.76 5.60
C ASP A 513 -30.10 -21.35 6.46
N TRP A 514 -29.54 -20.17 6.21
CA TRP A 514 -28.48 -19.61 7.04
C TRP A 514 -28.96 -19.31 8.47
N GLN A 515 -30.15 -18.71 8.64
CA GLN A 515 -30.72 -18.41 9.96
C GLN A 515 -31.00 -19.67 10.80
N LYS A 516 -31.24 -20.83 10.17
CA LYS A 516 -31.36 -22.13 10.88
C LYS A 516 -30.06 -22.58 11.54
N SER A 517 -28.91 -21.98 11.21
CA SER A 517 -27.65 -22.21 11.92
C SER A 517 -27.61 -21.59 13.33
N GLY A 518 -28.46 -20.59 13.59
CA GLY A 518 -28.46 -19.83 14.84
C GLY A 518 -27.40 -18.73 14.93
N LEU A 519 -26.67 -18.44 13.85
CA LEU A 519 -25.68 -17.34 13.80
C LEU A 519 -26.31 -15.98 13.40
N ASP A 520 -27.55 -16.01 12.91
CA ASP A 520 -28.31 -14.90 12.33
C ASP A 520 -29.76 -15.04 12.78
N ALA A 521 -30.37 -13.96 13.26
CA ALA A 521 -31.74 -13.92 13.75
C ALA A 521 -32.58 -12.80 13.10
N SER A 522 -31.91 -11.80 12.53
CA SER A 522 -32.43 -10.46 12.27
C SER A 522 -31.96 -9.87 10.93
N SER A 523 -31.06 -10.53 10.19
CA SER A 523 -30.70 -10.08 8.84
C SER A 523 -31.90 -10.18 7.89
N THR A 524 -31.91 -9.36 6.84
CA THR A 524 -33.01 -9.27 5.87
C THR A 524 -32.53 -9.28 4.43
N SER A 525 -33.24 -10.00 3.56
CA SER A 525 -33.08 -9.90 2.11
C SER A 525 -34.05 -8.87 1.54
N ILE A 526 -33.54 -7.90 0.79
CA ILE A 526 -34.34 -6.85 0.13
C ILE A 526 -33.90 -6.66 -1.32
N ASP A 527 -34.79 -6.09 -2.14
CA ASP A 527 -34.39 -5.53 -3.43
C ASP A 527 -33.78 -4.15 -3.19
N LEU A 528 -32.50 -3.99 -3.59
CA LEU A 528 -31.74 -2.73 -3.46
C LEU A 528 -31.19 -2.35 -4.83
N ASP A 529 -31.64 -1.21 -5.37
CA ASP A 529 -31.10 -0.63 -6.60
C ASP A 529 -29.83 0.15 -6.26
N LEU A 530 -28.74 -0.17 -6.95
CA LEU A 530 -27.39 0.35 -6.71
C LEU A 530 -26.70 0.59 -8.05
N THR A 531 -26.31 1.84 -8.29
CA THR A 531 -25.50 2.22 -9.45
C THR A 531 -24.23 2.90 -8.96
N ILE A 532 -23.08 2.44 -9.47
CA ILE A 532 -21.78 3.07 -9.25
C ILE A 532 -21.28 3.67 -10.57
N ASP A 533 -20.96 4.95 -10.52
CA ASP A 533 -20.12 5.60 -11.52
C ASP A 533 -18.64 5.49 -11.07
N PRO A 534 -17.79 4.71 -11.77
CA PRO A 534 -16.40 4.50 -11.40
C PRO A 534 -15.47 5.65 -11.84
N GLU A 535 -15.90 6.55 -12.74
CA GLU A 535 -15.14 7.73 -13.16
C GLU A 535 -15.31 8.85 -12.14
N ASP A 536 -16.57 9.19 -11.83
CA ASP A 536 -16.92 10.24 -10.87
C ASP A 536 -16.82 9.77 -9.40
N GLN A 537 -16.70 8.45 -9.18
CA GLN A 537 -16.75 7.77 -7.88
C GLN A 537 -18.05 8.04 -7.14
N ARG A 538 -19.17 8.00 -7.85
CA ARG A 538 -20.51 8.26 -7.30
C ARG A 538 -21.28 6.98 -7.08
N LEU A 539 -21.82 6.82 -5.89
CA LEU A 539 -22.79 5.78 -5.55
C LEU A 539 -24.18 6.40 -5.52
N ALA A 540 -25.10 5.85 -6.30
CA ALA A 540 -26.53 6.08 -6.18
C ALA A 540 -27.18 4.81 -5.64
N TRP A 541 -28.08 4.95 -4.67
CA TRP A 541 -28.80 3.82 -4.08
C TRP A 541 -30.25 4.15 -3.73
N SER A 542 -31.12 3.15 -3.78
CA SER A 542 -32.48 3.22 -3.23
C SER A 542 -33.10 1.85 -2.99
N SER A 543 -33.97 1.74 -2.00
CA SER A 543 -34.91 0.61 -1.87
C SER A 543 -36.33 1.12 -1.69
N ALA A 544 -37.31 0.31 -2.11
CA ALA A 544 -38.72 0.49 -1.77
C ALA A 544 -39.10 -0.17 -0.43
N THR A 545 -38.20 -0.96 0.16
CA THR A 545 -38.38 -1.63 1.44
C THR A 545 -37.81 -0.75 2.56
N ASP A 546 -38.65 -0.44 3.54
CA ASP A 546 -38.20 0.17 4.79
C ASP A 546 -37.53 -0.90 5.67
N VAL A 547 -36.32 -0.62 6.15
CA VAL A 547 -35.55 -1.53 7.01
C VAL A 547 -35.35 -0.83 8.36
N PRO A 548 -35.70 -1.49 9.49
CA PRO A 548 -35.54 -0.89 10.81
C PRO A 548 -34.11 -0.38 11.06
N ALA A 549 -34.02 0.71 11.82
CA ALA A 549 -32.76 1.10 12.44
C ALA A 549 -32.28 0.00 13.40
N VAL A 550 -30.98 0.01 13.65
CA VAL A 550 -30.29 -0.90 14.56
C VAL A 550 -29.63 -0.08 15.67
N SER A 551 -29.54 -0.66 16.86
CA SER A 551 -28.83 0.00 17.96
C SER A 551 -27.35 0.17 17.63
N ARG A 552 -26.86 1.40 17.81
CA ARG A 552 -25.50 1.83 17.47
C ARG A 552 -24.49 1.13 18.38
N HIS A 553 -23.48 0.52 17.78
CA HIS A 553 -22.36 -0.05 18.52
C HIS A 553 -21.54 1.06 19.19
N GLU A 554 -21.19 0.92 20.47
CA GLU A 554 -20.58 1.99 21.28
C GLU A 554 -19.21 2.50 20.77
N LEU A 555 -18.51 1.69 19.97
CA LEU A 555 -17.23 2.05 19.32
C LEU A 555 -17.39 2.79 17.97
N LEU A 556 -18.63 2.97 17.50
CA LEU A 556 -18.97 3.53 16.19
C LEU A 556 -19.68 4.88 16.36
N GLU A 557 -18.88 5.95 16.38
CA GLU A 557 -19.35 7.32 16.58
C GLU A 557 -19.70 8.04 15.27
N VAL A 558 -19.09 7.64 14.15
CA VAL A 558 -19.21 8.30 12.84
C VAL A 558 -19.49 7.33 11.71
N ASP A 559 -20.10 7.85 10.65
CA ASP A 559 -20.31 7.14 9.39
C ASP A 559 -19.10 7.23 8.42
N TYR A 560 -19.25 6.67 7.22
CA TYR A 560 -18.24 6.70 6.16
C TYR A 560 -17.64 8.09 5.90
N PHE A 561 -18.46 9.14 5.96
CA PHE A 561 -18.03 10.51 5.68
C PHE A 561 -17.51 11.24 6.93
N GLY A 562 -17.35 10.53 8.06
CA GLY A 562 -16.95 11.13 9.33
C GLY A 562 -18.07 11.92 10.02
N ARG A 563 -19.32 11.79 9.56
CA ARG A 563 -20.45 12.51 10.16
C ARG A 563 -20.89 11.77 11.42
N PRO A 564 -21.06 12.47 12.56
CA PRO A 564 -21.48 11.83 13.80
C PRO A 564 -22.91 11.29 13.67
N TYR A 565 -23.16 10.12 14.24
CA TYR A 565 -24.51 9.57 14.31
C TYR A 565 -25.42 10.45 15.20
N PRO A 566 -26.68 10.69 14.81
CA PRO A 566 -27.57 11.62 15.52
C PRO A 566 -28.18 11.07 16.82
N GLY A 567 -27.95 9.78 17.13
CA GLY A 567 -28.49 9.11 18.31
C GLY A 567 -28.06 7.63 18.36
N ASP A 568 -28.70 6.88 19.25
CA ASP A 568 -28.35 5.47 19.53
C ASP A 568 -29.03 4.46 18.61
N GLU A 569 -29.91 4.90 17.71
CA GLU A 569 -30.51 4.08 16.65
C GLU A 569 -30.04 4.62 15.29
N VAL A 570 -29.42 3.75 14.49
CA VAL A 570 -28.71 4.12 13.26
C VAL A 570 -29.10 3.22 12.09
N PRO A 571 -28.94 3.66 10.83
CA PRO A 571 -29.15 2.78 9.68
C PRO A 571 -28.11 1.66 9.60
N VAL A 572 -28.52 0.52 9.06
CA VAL A 572 -27.61 -0.54 8.61
C VAL A 572 -26.73 -0.01 7.46
N GLY A 573 -25.45 -0.42 7.46
CA GLY A 573 -24.47 -0.01 6.46
C GLY A 573 -23.74 1.31 6.75
N PRO A 574 -22.92 1.79 5.81
CA PRO A 574 -21.89 2.79 6.08
C PRO A 574 -22.37 4.26 6.14
N PHE A 575 -23.65 4.55 5.91
CA PHE A 575 -24.15 5.91 5.65
C PHE A 575 -25.30 6.32 6.59
N THR A 576 -25.20 7.51 7.17
CA THR A 576 -26.27 8.11 8.00
C THR A 576 -27.58 8.36 7.25
N GLU A 577 -27.59 8.44 5.91
CA GLU A 577 -28.84 8.57 5.14
C GLU A 577 -29.69 7.29 5.09
N GLY A 578 -29.15 6.13 5.47
CA GLY A 578 -29.83 4.83 5.30
C GLY A 578 -30.18 4.53 3.85
N LEU A 579 -31.27 3.80 3.60
CA LEU A 579 -31.67 3.31 2.26
C LEU A 579 -32.48 4.31 1.41
N ASN A 580 -32.57 5.57 1.85
CA ASN A 580 -33.26 6.63 1.11
C ASN A 580 -32.61 6.85 -0.27
N THR A 581 -33.40 7.33 -1.26
CA THR A 581 -32.87 7.66 -2.59
C THR A 581 -31.84 8.78 -2.50
N VAL A 582 -30.56 8.42 -2.60
CA VAL A 582 -29.43 9.32 -2.44
C VAL A 582 -28.38 9.04 -3.51
N CYS A 583 -27.65 10.08 -3.91
CA CYS A 583 -26.43 9.98 -4.70
C CYS A 583 -25.30 10.73 -3.97
N ARG A 584 -24.18 10.07 -3.69
CA ARG A 584 -22.99 10.65 -3.07
C ARG A 584 -21.74 10.34 -3.87
N ARG A 585 -20.80 11.29 -3.92
CA ARG A 585 -19.41 11.01 -4.24
C ARG A 585 -18.78 10.30 -3.04
N LEU A 586 -18.10 9.18 -3.26
CA LEU A 586 -17.48 8.35 -2.21
C LEU A 586 -16.08 8.83 -1.81
N ARG A 587 -15.47 9.76 -2.56
CA ARG A 587 -14.10 10.20 -2.28
C ARG A 587 -14.09 11.18 -1.10
N LEU A 588 -13.34 10.84 -0.05
CA LEU A 588 -13.11 11.68 1.12
C LEU A 588 -11.95 12.66 0.85
N THR A 589 -12.17 13.63 -0.03
CA THR A 589 -11.19 14.72 -0.28
C THR A 589 -11.60 15.99 0.45
N SER A 590 -10.64 16.65 1.11
CA SER A 590 -10.83 17.81 1.99
C SER A 590 -11.29 19.13 1.32
N ASN A 591 -11.82 19.08 0.10
CA ASN A 591 -12.10 20.25 -0.75
C ASN A 591 -13.41 20.16 -1.58
N GLU A 592 -14.31 19.21 -1.34
CA GLU A 592 -15.63 19.11 -2.01
C GLU A 592 -16.80 18.82 -1.04
#